data_AF-A0A9D4TPW8-F1
#
_entry.id   AF-A0A9D4TPW8-F1
#
_cell.length_a   1.000
_cell.length_b   1.000
_cell.length_c   1.000
_cell.angle_alpha   90.00
_cell.angle_beta   90.00
_cell.angle_gamma   90.00
#
_symmetry.space_group_name_H-M   'P 1'
#
loop_
_entity.id
_entity.type
_entity.pdbx_description
1 polymer ?
#
loop_
_entity_poly.entity_id
_entity_poly.type
_entity_poly.pdbx_seq_one_letter_code
_entity_poly.pdbx_strand_id
1 'polypeptide(L)'
;MGARCLSAAFCLLCLLAAASAQELAPLEVAETQLQPFIEVDACLPINVLIQPNASADAGYMVTLEAEADALDAFNFTVADSVLRLESAGNLTTNRPIKITVSMPSNALQAINHQGTGAEVFVSAGFDVPSFVASTSFGAGRLYVDGMMAQNASLLLAGTGDAILLGSFGTVNATSSGSGGVFIAGANDTVALTLRGVTNAFVQPGLPTTAIIGTAQGINTVQYTDGTCTVASNFVFLQVCQAVPFVAIPEPDPVWTCGLELEGTFQCGLQGTAFTSAGGVVSTSGGADSTPVSTTTSSGVSALTPSSFQFAGAAPGGSGFQQQSGSVTPGGTSASSNIAGTGSVSATSIAGPGGATTSTTQNGQGTTFQTTGQQTTGGPTSSSSSSAVASSSSTAFGTAAPASTVVAPPQQSSALSQPQSASGVIRVGADGVSQATATTQTCLALARDLRMPYASAN
;
A
#
# COMPACT_ATOMS: atom_id res chain seq x y z
N MET A 1 65.84 1.90 31.42
CA MET A 1 65.16 1.06 30.41
C MET A 1 64.27 0.07 31.15
N GLY A 2 62.98 -0.04 30.76
CA GLY A 2 62.13 -1.21 31.03
C GLY A 2 61.36 -1.25 32.36
N ALA A 3 60.18 -0.61 32.44
CA ALA A 3 59.14 -0.97 33.43
C ALA A 3 57.75 -0.32 33.20
N ARG A 4 57.42 0.23 32.01
CA ARG A 4 56.16 1.00 31.81
C ARG A 4 55.20 0.50 30.70
N CYS A 5 55.47 -0.65 30.07
CA CYS A 5 54.62 -1.16 28.96
C CYS A 5 53.55 -2.19 29.34
N LEU A 6 53.51 -2.76 30.55
CA LEU A 6 52.60 -3.89 30.85
C LEU A 6 51.18 -3.51 31.27
N SER A 7 50.90 -2.25 31.62
CA SER A 7 49.59 -1.85 32.19
C SER A 7 48.49 -1.57 31.15
N ALA A 8 48.85 -1.37 29.87
CA ALA A 8 47.87 -1.08 28.81
C ALA A 8 47.22 -2.35 28.21
N ALA A 9 47.90 -3.49 28.27
CA ALA A 9 47.39 -4.75 27.71
C ALA A 9 46.26 -5.38 28.55
N PHE A 10 46.26 -5.14 29.87
CA PHE A 10 45.24 -5.71 30.78
C PHE A 10 43.90 -4.96 30.73
N CYS A 11 43.91 -3.67 30.36
CA CYS A 11 42.68 -2.89 30.22
C CYS A 11 41.90 -3.23 28.94
N LEU A 12 42.62 -3.61 27.87
CA LEU A 12 42.01 -4.02 26.60
C LEU A 12 41.32 -5.39 26.71
N LEU A 13 41.86 -6.32 27.51
CA LEU A 13 41.25 -7.65 27.69
C LEU A 13 39.94 -7.62 28.53
N CYS A 14 39.79 -6.67 29.45
CA CYS A 14 38.54 -6.52 30.22
C CYS A 14 37.41 -5.87 29.41
N LEU A 15 37.73 -5.03 28.41
CA LEU A 15 36.74 -4.42 27.52
C LEU A 15 36.17 -5.41 26.47
N LEU A 16 36.91 -6.47 26.14
CA LEU A 16 36.45 -7.53 25.21
C LEU A 16 35.54 -8.58 25.88
N ALA A 17 35.55 -8.71 27.20
CA ALA A 17 34.72 -9.67 27.93
C ALA A 17 33.35 -9.12 28.37
N ALA A 18 33.14 -7.80 28.26
CA ALA A 18 31.87 -7.14 28.56
C ALA A 18 31.01 -6.88 27.31
N ALA A 19 31.36 -7.50 26.17
CA ALA A 19 30.39 -7.75 25.11
C ALA A 19 29.43 -8.86 25.61
N SER A 20 28.68 -8.55 26.67
CA SER A 20 27.57 -9.36 27.11
C SER A 20 26.63 -9.45 25.92
N ALA A 21 26.48 -10.65 25.36
CA ALA A 21 25.35 -10.96 24.51
C ALA A 21 24.11 -10.52 25.29
N GLN A 22 23.48 -9.42 24.86
CA GLN A 22 22.14 -9.10 25.30
C GLN A 22 21.29 -10.24 24.77
N GLU A 23 21.02 -11.21 25.64
CA GLU A 23 20.06 -12.26 25.38
C GLU A 23 18.73 -11.54 25.18
N LEU A 24 18.34 -11.47 23.91
CA LEU A 24 17.08 -10.89 23.48
C LEU A 24 15.97 -11.64 24.22
N ALA A 25 15.10 -10.90 24.92
CA ALA A 25 13.97 -11.51 25.63
C ALA A 25 13.18 -12.42 24.66
N PRO A 26 12.73 -13.60 25.13
CA PRO A 26 11.91 -14.47 24.29
C PRO A 26 10.63 -13.73 23.86
N LEU A 27 10.13 -14.05 22.66
CA LEU A 27 8.81 -13.56 22.25
C LEU A 27 7.75 -14.26 23.11
N GLU A 28 6.75 -13.50 23.53
CA GLU A 28 5.63 -14.00 24.30
C GLU A 28 4.44 -14.22 23.36
N VAL A 29 3.68 -15.28 23.62
CA VAL A 29 2.47 -15.62 22.85
C VAL A 29 1.26 -15.33 23.73
N ALA A 30 0.42 -14.39 23.30
CA ALA A 30 -0.88 -14.12 23.87
C ALA A 30 -1.97 -14.71 22.98
N GLU A 31 -2.80 -15.57 23.56
CA GLU A 31 -3.99 -16.12 22.91
C GLU A 31 -5.24 -15.53 23.53
N THR A 32 -6.05 -14.87 22.71
CA THR A 32 -7.31 -14.27 23.14
C THR A 32 -8.46 -14.99 22.48
N GLN A 33 -9.26 -15.69 23.29
CA GLN A 33 -10.54 -16.26 22.86
C GLN A 33 -11.56 -15.15 22.68
N LEU A 34 -12.25 -15.15 21.55
CA LEU A 34 -13.15 -14.08 21.14
C LEU A 34 -14.59 -14.56 21.04
N GLN A 35 -15.51 -13.59 21.10
CA GLN A 35 -16.89 -13.84 20.70
C GLN A 35 -16.97 -14.07 19.18
N PRO A 36 -18.00 -14.75 18.67
CA PRO A 36 -18.20 -14.91 17.24
C PRO A 36 -18.24 -13.58 16.48
N PHE A 37 -17.54 -13.53 15.35
CA PHE A 37 -17.53 -12.41 14.41
C PHE A 37 -17.53 -12.95 12.97
N ILE A 38 -17.94 -12.10 12.03
CA ILE A 38 -17.95 -12.42 10.59
C ILE A 38 -17.12 -11.43 9.76
N GLU A 39 -16.67 -10.35 10.39
CA GLU A 39 -15.92 -9.27 9.76
C GLU A 39 -14.63 -8.98 10.54
N VAL A 40 -13.56 -8.65 9.83
CA VAL A 40 -12.28 -8.22 10.41
C VAL A 40 -11.93 -6.82 9.91
N ASP A 41 -11.92 -5.87 10.85
CA ASP A 41 -11.40 -4.51 10.66
C ASP A 41 -9.91 -4.49 11.06
N ALA A 42 -9.01 -4.40 10.08
CA ALA A 42 -7.57 -4.37 10.30
C ALA A 42 -7.02 -2.95 10.16
N CYS A 43 -6.85 -2.26 11.30
CA CYS A 43 -6.48 -0.84 11.35
C CYS A 43 -5.04 -0.60 11.82
N LEU A 44 -4.35 -1.67 12.24
CA LEU A 44 -2.95 -1.66 12.63
C LEU A 44 -2.02 -1.53 11.42
N PRO A 45 -0.90 -0.80 11.52
CA PRO A 45 0.16 -0.81 10.52
C PRO A 45 1.05 -2.07 10.67
N ILE A 46 0.42 -3.23 10.87
CA ILE A 46 1.05 -4.53 11.09
C ILE A 46 0.38 -5.56 10.19
N ASN A 47 1.18 -6.44 9.62
CA ASN A 47 0.70 -7.47 8.73
C ASN A 47 -0.11 -8.52 9.51
N VAL A 48 -1.26 -8.90 8.97
CA VAL A 48 -2.21 -9.81 9.63
C VAL A 48 -2.42 -11.04 8.77
N LEU A 49 -2.35 -12.21 9.40
CA LEU A 49 -2.77 -13.48 8.80
C LEU A 49 -4.17 -13.84 9.30
N ILE A 50 -5.10 -14.11 8.40
CA ILE A 50 -6.45 -14.61 8.70
C ILE A 50 -6.55 -16.02 8.12
N GLN A 51 -6.86 -17.01 8.94
CA GLN A 51 -6.88 -18.40 8.53
C GLN A 51 -8.10 -19.15 9.09
N PRO A 52 -8.62 -20.16 8.37
CA PRO A 52 -9.64 -21.02 8.92
C PRO A 52 -9.04 -21.90 10.02
N ASN A 53 -9.84 -22.23 11.03
CA ASN A 53 -9.44 -23.20 12.04
C ASN A 53 -9.25 -24.58 11.41
N ALA A 54 -8.23 -25.31 11.86
CA ALA A 54 -8.04 -26.72 11.50
C ALA A 54 -9.20 -27.62 12.01
N SER A 55 -9.88 -27.19 13.06
CA SER A 55 -11.07 -27.86 13.61
C SER A 55 -12.25 -26.90 13.65
N ALA A 56 -13.44 -27.36 13.25
CA ALA A 56 -14.67 -26.59 13.30
C ALA A 56 -15.02 -26.13 14.73
N ASP A 57 -14.55 -26.85 15.74
CA ASP A 57 -14.85 -26.58 17.16
C ASP A 57 -13.85 -25.62 17.84
N ALA A 58 -12.79 -25.17 17.15
CA ALA A 58 -11.73 -24.36 17.77
C ALA A 58 -12.17 -22.91 18.09
N GLY A 59 -13.40 -22.51 17.76
CA GLY A 59 -13.95 -21.21 18.13
C GLY A 59 -13.36 -20.04 17.35
N TYR A 60 -13.23 -18.89 18.00
CA TYR A 60 -12.70 -17.66 17.41
C TYR A 60 -11.53 -17.19 18.27
N MET A 61 -10.37 -16.97 17.65
CA MET A 61 -9.15 -16.69 18.40
C MET A 61 -8.26 -15.68 17.67
N VAL A 62 -7.62 -14.82 18.44
CA VAL A 62 -6.45 -14.05 18.00
C VAL A 62 -5.22 -14.56 18.74
N THR A 63 -4.20 -14.92 17.99
CA THR A 63 -2.86 -15.24 18.51
C THR A 63 -1.92 -14.08 18.16
N LEU A 64 -1.33 -13.47 19.17
CA LEU A 64 -0.35 -12.41 19.06
C LEU A 64 0.99 -12.90 19.62
N GLU A 65 2.04 -12.94 18.80
CA GLU A 65 3.42 -13.25 19.22
C GLU A 65 4.29 -12.00 19.05
N ALA A 66 4.78 -11.44 20.16
CA ALA A 66 5.59 -10.22 20.16
C ALA A 66 6.39 -10.05 21.47
N GLU A 67 7.08 -8.92 21.64
CA GLU A 67 7.65 -8.52 22.94
C GLU A 67 6.54 -8.05 23.90
N ALA A 68 6.74 -8.17 25.21
CA ALA A 68 5.72 -7.83 26.22
C ALA A 68 5.13 -6.41 26.05
N ASP A 69 5.98 -5.40 25.79
CA ASP A 69 5.53 -4.02 25.54
C ASP A 69 4.62 -3.91 24.29
N ALA A 70 4.85 -4.77 23.29
CA ALA A 70 4.00 -4.85 22.10
C ALA A 70 2.66 -5.53 22.41
N LEU A 71 2.65 -6.55 23.26
CA LEU A 71 1.41 -7.22 23.70
C LEU A 71 0.46 -6.23 24.38
N ASP A 72 0.99 -5.38 25.25
CA ASP A 72 0.21 -4.38 25.99
C ASP A 72 -0.29 -3.22 25.10
N ALA A 73 0.39 -2.97 23.98
CA ALA A 73 0.06 -1.88 23.07
C ALA A 73 -1.12 -2.19 22.13
N PHE A 74 -1.48 -3.47 21.94
CA PHE A 74 -2.56 -3.88 21.03
C PHE A 74 -3.86 -4.21 21.77
N ASN A 75 -4.97 -3.87 21.13
CA ASN A 75 -6.30 -4.16 21.63
C ASN A 75 -7.13 -4.88 20.56
N PHE A 76 -7.77 -5.97 20.97
CA PHE A 76 -8.63 -6.78 20.10
C PHE A 76 -10.03 -6.80 20.71
N THR A 77 -10.99 -6.22 20.00
CA THR A 77 -12.37 -6.14 20.49
C THR A 77 -13.33 -6.69 19.44
N VAL A 78 -14.36 -7.39 19.91
CA VAL A 78 -15.48 -7.82 19.07
C VAL A 78 -16.71 -7.01 19.44
N ALA A 79 -17.20 -6.21 18.50
CA ALA A 79 -18.42 -5.44 18.63
C ALA A 79 -19.24 -5.59 17.35
N ASP A 80 -20.55 -5.78 17.47
CA ASP A 80 -21.46 -5.91 16.32
C ASP A 80 -21.06 -7.00 15.30
N SER A 81 -20.45 -8.10 15.79
CA SER A 81 -19.89 -9.18 14.95
C SER A 81 -18.69 -8.78 14.08
N VAL A 82 -18.01 -7.69 14.44
CA VAL A 82 -16.78 -7.20 13.81
C VAL A 82 -15.63 -7.33 14.80
N LEU A 83 -14.58 -8.04 14.42
CA LEU A 83 -13.30 -8.03 15.12
C LEU A 83 -12.51 -6.78 14.69
N ARG A 84 -12.20 -5.91 15.64
CA ARG A 84 -11.36 -4.74 15.44
C ARG A 84 -9.96 -4.99 15.97
N LEU A 85 -8.97 -4.81 15.10
CA LEU A 85 -7.55 -4.86 15.43
C LEU A 85 -7.02 -3.43 15.54
N GLU A 86 -6.73 -3.00 16.77
CA GLU A 86 -6.42 -1.60 17.12
C GLU A 86 -5.16 -1.50 18.00
N SER A 87 -4.56 -0.32 18.09
CA SER A 87 -3.50 -0.02 19.06
C SER A 87 -3.96 1.03 20.08
N ALA A 88 -3.62 0.78 21.34
CA ALA A 88 -3.97 1.64 22.47
C ALA A 88 -2.88 2.65 22.84
N GLY A 89 -1.70 2.59 22.20
CA GLY A 89 -0.62 3.53 22.47
C GLY A 89 0.60 3.34 21.60
N ASN A 90 1.66 4.03 22.01
CA ASN A 90 2.95 3.99 21.35
C ASN A 90 3.60 2.62 21.52
N LEU A 91 4.39 2.22 20.53
CA LEU A 91 5.16 0.99 20.56
C LEU A 91 6.50 1.21 19.84
N THR A 92 7.59 0.70 20.39
CA THR A 92 8.85 0.59 19.67
C THR A 92 9.38 -0.82 19.85
N THR A 93 9.55 -1.55 18.75
CA THR A 93 10.10 -2.90 18.76
C THR A 93 11.05 -3.11 17.59
N ASN A 94 12.14 -3.84 17.85
CA ASN A 94 13.07 -4.31 16.82
C ASN A 94 12.85 -5.79 16.47
N ARG A 95 11.75 -6.37 16.97
CA ARG A 95 11.43 -7.78 16.83
C ARG A 95 10.21 -7.96 15.92
N PRO A 96 9.99 -9.19 15.44
CA PRO A 96 8.78 -9.52 14.72
C PRO A 96 7.53 -9.36 15.60
N ILE A 97 6.45 -8.87 14.99
CA ILE A 97 5.09 -8.92 15.56
C ILE A 97 4.28 -9.83 14.65
N LYS A 98 3.70 -10.89 15.21
CA LYS A 98 2.88 -11.86 14.47
C LYS A 98 1.44 -11.81 14.97
N ILE A 99 0.51 -11.44 14.10
CA ILE A 99 -0.92 -11.43 14.41
C ILE A 99 -1.62 -12.46 13.52
N THR A 100 -2.17 -13.48 14.14
CA THR A 100 -2.97 -14.51 13.46
C THR A 100 -4.40 -14.49 13.99
N VAL A 101 -5.36 -14.29 13.09
CA VAL A 101 -6.80 -14.41 13.35
C VAL A 101 -7.26 -15.78 12.87
N SER A 102 -7.79 -16.59 13.77
CA SER A 102 -8.31 -17.93 13.45
C SER A 102 -9.82 -17.99 13.71
N MET A 103 -10.58 -18.51 12.75
CA MET A 103 -12.05 -18.57 12.81
C MET A 103 -12.61 -19.75 11.99
N PRO A 104 -13.89 -20.13 12.13
CA PRO A 104 -14.49 -21.18 11.29
C PRO A 104 -14.43 -20.84 9.79
N SER A 105 -14.25 -21.85 8.94
CA SER A 105 -14.11 -21.67 7.48
C SER A 105 -15.33 -21.04 6.80
N ASN A 106 -16.49 -21.08 7.42
CA ASN A 106 -17.74 -20.51 6.92
C ASN A 106 -18.11 -19.15 7.54
N ALA A 107 -17.21 -18.55 8.34
CA ALA A 107 -17.53 -17.35 9.10
C ALA A 107 -17.04 -16.05 8.45
N LEU A 108 -15.93 -16.04 7.71
CA LEU A 108 -15.30 -14.82 7.19
C LEU A 108 -16.09 -14.24 6.00
N GLN A 109 -16.96 -13.27 6.26
CA GLN A 109 -17.78 -12.62 5.23
C GLN A 109 -17.24 -11.25 4.82
N ALA A 110 -16.48 -10.57 5.69
CA ALA A 110 -15.96 -9.26 5.36
C ALA A 110 -14.55 -8.97 5.91
N ILE A 111 -13.79 -8.18 5.16
CA ILE A 111 -12.52 -7.61 5.58
C ILE A 111 -12.51 -6.13 5.23
N ASN A 112 -12.10 -5.32 6.19
CA ASN A 112 -11.86 -3.91 6.00
C ASN A 112 -10.43 -3.57 6.41
N HIS A 113 -9.59 -3.41 5.40
CA HIS A 113 -8.18 -3.15 5.58
C HIS A 113 -7.91 -1.64 5.56
N GLN A 114 -7.56 -1.10 6.72
CA GLN A 114 -7.33 0.33 6.91
C GLN A 114 -5.92 0.65 7.45
N GLY A 115 -5.17 -0.39 7.84
CA GLY A 115 -3.81 -0.31 8.36
C GLY A 115 -2.81 0.22 7.34
N THR A 116 -2.27 1.42 7.58
CA THR A 116 -1.32 2.07 6.68
C THR A 116 -0.07 1.23 6.47
N GLY A 117 0.26 0.91 5.22
CA GLY A 117 1.43 0.12 4.83
C GLY A 117 1.41 -1.34 5.29
N ALA A 118 0.40 -1.76 6.05
CA ALA A 118 0.22 -3.15 6.44
C ALA A 118 -0.31 -3.97 5.27
N GLU A 119 -0.14 -5.28 5.37
CA GLU A 119 -0.70 -6.24 4.44
C GLU A 119 -1.63 -7.21 5.18
N VAL A 120 -2.75 -7.57 4.56
CA VAL A 120 -3.68 -8.57 5.10
C VAL A 120 -3.65 -9.78 4.19
N PHE A 121 -3.35 -10.94 4.78
CA PHE A 121 -3.30 -12.23 4.09
C PHE A 121 -4.43 -13.12 4.60
N VAL A 122 -5.26 -13.62 3.69
CA VAL A 122 -6.29 -14.61 3.97
C VAL A 122 -5.85 -15.94 3.38
N SER A 123 -5.63 -16.92 4.25
CA SER A 123 -5.26 -18.27 3.83
C SER A 123 -6.43 -19.03 3.20
N ALA A 124 -6.08 -20.04 2.41
CA ALA A 124 -7.00 -20.93 1.75
C ALA A 124 -7.97 -21.65 2.70
N GLY A 125 -9.15 -22.01 2.19
CA GLY A 125 -10.10 -22.90 2.86
C GLY A 125 -11.34 -22.21 3.44
N PHE A 126 -11.53 -20.92 3.20
CA PHE A 126 -12.81 -20.26 3.49
C PHE A 126 -13.87 -20.60 2.43
N ASP A 127 -15.08 -20.93 2.86
CA ASP A 127 -16.24 -21.24 2.02
C ASP A 127 -17.46 -20.47 2.54
N VAL A 128 -17.81 -19.37 1.87
CA VAL A 128 -18.84 -18.43 2.31
C VAL A 128 -19.78 -18.05 1.17
N PRO A 129 -21.08 -17.81 1.43
CA PRO A 129 -22.00 -17.43 0.36
C PRO A 129 -21.67 -16.06 -0.27
N SER A 130 -21.11 -15.14 0.52
CA SER A 130 -20.74 -13.81 0.09
C SER A 130 -19.48 -13.36 0.84
N PHE A 131 -18.58 -12.70 0.12
CA PHE A 131 -17.37 -12.10 0.66
C PHE A 131 -17.27 -10.63 0.24
N VAL A 132 -16.93 -9.74 1.18
CA VAL A 132 -16.71 -8.32 0.92
C VAL A 132 -15.34 -7.93 1.43
N ALA A 133 -14.54 -7.30 0.59
CA ALA A 133 -13.25 -6.76 0.97
C ALA A 133 -13.18 -5.28 0.62
N SER A 134 -12.69 -4.46 1.54
CA SER A 134 -12.35 -3.07 1.28
C SER A 134 -10.92 -2.76 1.71
N THR A 135 -10.24 -1.93 0.92
CA THR A 135 -8.96 -1.31 1.31
C THR A 135 -9.13 0.20 1.32
N SER A 136 -8.65 0.83 2.39
CA SER A 136 -8.69 2.29 2.56
C SER A 136 -7.41 2.96 2.09
N PHE A 137 -7.42 4.30 1.98
CA PHE A 137 -6.25 5.05 1.55
C PHE A 137 -5.03 4.77 2.45
N GLY A 138 -3.91 4.42 1.83
CA GLY A 138 -2.66 4.11 2.53
C GLY A 138 -2.56 2.67 3.05
N ALA A 139 -3.64 1.90 3.03
CA ALA A 139 -3.57 0.46 3.26
C ALA A 139 -2.64 -0.19 2.23
N GLY A 140 -1.86 -1.18 2.63
CA GLY A 140 -0.98 -1.89 1.72
C GLY A 140 -1.76 -2.91 0.90
N ARG A 141 -1.24 -4.14 0.86
CA ARG A 141 -1.75 -5.20 0.00
C ARG A 141 -2.80 -6.05 0.73
N LEU A 142 -3.90 -6.34 0.05
CA LEU A 142 -4.83 -7.38 0.45
C LEU A 142 -4.62 -8.62 -0.43
N TYR A 143 -4.36 -9.76 0.19
CA TYR A 143 -4.18 -11.03 -0.50
C TYR A 143 -5.18 -12.06 0.03
N VAL A 144 -6.03 -12.57 -0.84
CA VAL A 144 -7.01 -13.62 -0.53
C VAL A 144 -6.74 -14.82 -1.40
N ASP A 145 -6.54 -15.98 -0.79
CA ASP A 145 -6.20 -17.22 -1.49
C ASP A 145 -7.19 -18.33 -1.18
N GLY A 146 -7.37 -19.23 -2.14
CA GLY A 146 -8.17 -20.45 -2.01
C GLY A 146 -9.56 -20.25 -1.40
N MET A 147 -10.20 -19.11 -1.64
CA MET A 147 -11.54 -18.82 -1.11
C MET A 147 -12.62 -19.33 -2.07
N MET A 148 -13.68 -19.93 -1.54
CA MET A 148 -14.90 -20.20 -2.30
C MET A 148 -15.99 -19.22 -1.90
N ALA A 149 -16.55 -18.49 -2.86
CA ALA A 149 -17.73 -17.67 -2.61
C ALA A 149 -18.65 -17.50 -3.83
N GLN A 150 -19.97 -17.53 -3.64
CA GLN A 150 -20.89 -17.27 -4.75
C GLN A 150 -20.78 -15.82 -5.23
N ASN A 151 -20.58 -14.88 -4.30
CA ASN A 151 -20.44 -13.46 -4.60
C ASN A 151 -19.21 -12.89 -3.87
N ALA A 152 -18.36 -12.17 -4.58
CA ALA A 152 -17.29 -11.37 -4.00
C ALA A 152 -17.46 -9.91 -4.39
N SER A 153 -17.26 -9.01 -3.43
CA SER A 153 -17.24 -7.56 -3.65
C SER A 153 -15.93 -6.99 -3.16
N LEU A 154 -15.25 -6.21 -4.01
CA LEU A 154 -13.96 -5.60 -3.72
C LEU A 154 -14.07 -4.08 -3.89
N LEU A 155 -13.72 -3.33 -2.85
CA LEU A 155 -13.73 -1.87 -2.83
C LEU A 155 -12.34 -1.34 -2.50
N LEU A 156 -11.65 -0.81 -3.50
CA LEU A 156 -10.28 -0.32 -3.35
C LEU A 156 -10.26 1.20 -3.41
N ALA A 157 -9.80 1.80 -2.31
CA ALA A 157 -9.47 3.20 -2.24
C ALA A 157 -7.99 3.32 -1.83
N GLY A 158 -7.21 4.13 -2.56
CA GLY A 158 -5.81 4.40 -2.19
C GLY A 158 -4.76 3.73 -3.03
N THR A 159 -3.65 3.36 -2.38
CA THR A 159 -2.42 2.88 -3.01
C THR A 159 -2.15 1.46 -2.53
N GLY A 160 -2.45 0.46 -3.34
CA GLY A 160 -2.26 -0.93 -2.92
C GLY A 160 -2.87 -1.90 -3.91
N ASP A 161 -2.37 -3.13 -3.86
CA ASP A 161 -2.88 -4.21 -4.67
C ASP A 161 -3.91 -5.02 -3.89
N ALA A 162 -4.92 -5.51 -4.60
CA ALA A 162 -5.82 -6.51 -4.08
C ALA A 162 -5.81 -7.73 -4.98
N ILE A 163 -5.48 -8.86 -4.39
CA ILE A 163 -5.34 -10.16 -5.04
C ILE A 163 -6.43 -11.07 -4.49
N LEU A 164 -7.28 -11.57 -5.36
CA LEU A 164 -8.40 -12.46 -5.03
C LEU A 164 -8.26 -13.74 -5.86
N LEU A 165 -7.83 -14.83 -5.21
CA LEU A 165 -7.66 -16.16 -5.79
C LEU A 165 -8.62 -17.14 -5.13
N GLY A 166 -9.30 -17.94 -5.94
CA GLY A 166 -10.31 -18.85 -5.42
C GLY A 166 -11.27 -19.36 -6.48
N SER A 167 -12.50 -19.70 -6.05
CA SER A 167 -13.61 -20.04 -6.92
C SER A 167 -14.79 -19.12 -6.60
N PHE A 168 -15.07 -18.19 -7.51
CA PHE A 168 -16.10 -17.18 -7.34
C PHE A 168 -17.22 -17.36 -8.37
N GLY A 169 -18.47 -17.17 -7.97
CA GLY A 169 -19.56 -17.03 -8.94
C GLY A 169 -19.44 -15.68 -9.66
N THR A 170 -19.85 -14.61 -8.98
CA THR A 170 -19.73 -13.23 -9.46
C THR A 170 -18.75 -12.43 -8.61
N VAL A 171 -17.88 -11.64 -9.27
CA VAL A 171 -16.96 -10.70 -8.62
C VAL A 171 -17.30 -9.27 -9.04
N ASN A 172 -17.63 -8.41 -8.08
CA ASN A 172 -17.80 -6.97 -8.30
C ASN A 172 -16.58 -6.24 -7.74
N ALA A 173 -15.80 -5.58 -8.58
CA ALA A 173 -14.63 -4.82 -8.14
C ALA A 173 -14.75 -3.34 -8.51
N THR A 174 -14.65 -2.48 -7.51
CA THR A 174 -14.59 -1.02 -7.67
C THR A 174 -13.23 -0.54 -7.20
N SER A 175 -12.50 0.17 -8.06
CA SER A 175 -11.24 0.81 -7.69
C SER A 175 -11.28 2.30 -8.02
N SER A 176 -11.02 3.13 -7.02
CA SER A 176 -10.82 4.58 -7.18
C SER A 176 -9.36 5.01 -7.01
N GLY A 177 -8.50 4.07 -6.63
CA GLY A 177 -7.11 4.33 -6.27
C GLY A 177 -6.09 4.13 -7.39
N SER A 178 -4.84 3.91 -6.97
CA SER A 178 -3.73 3.44 -7.79
C SER A 178 -3.27 2.08 -7.29
N GLY A 179 -3.12 1.11 -8.18
CA GLY A 179 -2.74 -0.25 -7.80
C GLY A 179 -3.24 -1.28 -8.81
N GLY A 180 -3.01 -2.54 -8.51
CA GLY A 180 -3.48 -3.69 -9.26
C GLY A 180 -4.69 -4.35 -8.62
N VAL A 181 -5.65 -4.75 -9.46
CA VAL A 181 -6.74 -5.67 -9.08
C VAL A 181 -6.49 -7.00 -9.77
N PHE A 182 -6.17 -8.04 -9.00
CA PHE A 182 -5.92 -9.38 -9.53
C PHE A 182 -7.07 -10.29 -9.12
N ILE A 183 -7.78 -10.86 -10.09
CA ILE A 183 -8.93 -11.73 -9.86
C ILE A 183 -8.69 -13.03 -10.62
N ALA A 184 -8.62 -14.15 -9.89
CA ALA A 184 -8.54 -15.48 -10.48
C ALA A 184 -9.69 -16.38 -10.01
N GLY A 185 -10.28 -17.10 -10.96
CA GLY A 185 -11.29 -18.12 -10.69
C GLY A 185 -12.74 -17.63 -10.58
N ALA A 186 -13.06 -16.48 -11.18
CA ALA A 186 -14.45 -16.08 -11.38
C ALA A 186 -15.12 -16.92 -12.48
N ASN A 187 -16.27 -17.53 -12.20
CA ASN A 187 -16.94 -18.49 -13.07
C ASN A 187 -18.05 -17.84 -13.92
N ASP A 188 -18.79 -16.86 -13.38
CA ASP A 188 -19.94 -16.27 -14.07
C ASP A 188 -19.62 -14.88 -14.64
N THR A 189 -19.34 -13.91 -13.77
CA THR A 189 -19.19 -12.51 -14.16
C THR A 189 -18.15 -11.79 -13.30
N VAL A 190 -17.34 -10.95 -13.95
CA VAL A 190 -16.45 -9.98 -13.31
C VAL A 190 -16.92 -8.59 -13.72
N ALA A 191 -17.54 -7.88 -12.79
CA ALA A 191 -18.01 -6.51 -12.99
C ALA A 191 -17.00 -5.50 -12.44
N LEU A 192 -16.42 -4.67 -13.30
CA LEU A 192 -15.35 -3.72 -12.98
C LEU A 192 -15.85 -2.26 -13.02
N THR A 193 -15.57 -1.50 -11.98
CA THR A 193 -15.75 -0.04 -11.96
C THR A 193 -14.42 0.62 -11.61
N LEU A 194 -13.70 1.07 -12.63
CA LEU A 194 -12.33 1.58 -12.51
C LEU A 194 -12.31 3.09 -12.72
N ARG A 195 -12.13 3.86 -11.64
CA ARG A 195 -12.15 5.33 -11.67
C ARG A 195 -10.77 5.97 -11.54
N GLY A 196 -9.83 5.26 -10.92
CA GLY A 196 -8.48 5.75 -10.69
C GLY A 196 -7.50 5.41 -11.82
N VAL A 197 -6.25 5.17 -11.42
CA VAL A 197 -5.17 4.69 -12.31
C VAL A 197 -4.86 3.25 -11.91
N THR A 198 -5.69 2.32 -12.37
CA THR A 198 -5.68 0.93 -11.92
C THR A 198 -5.55 -0.01 -13.11
N ASN A 199 -4.73 -1.05 -12.95
CA ASN A 199 -4.72 -2.18 -13.88
C ASN A 199 -5.51 -3.33 -13.26
N ALA A 200 -6.45 -3.88 -14.01
CA ALA A 200 -7.15 -5.10 -13.64
C ALA A 200 -6.57 -6.29 -14.43
N PHE A 201 -6.35 -7.38 -13.73
CA PHE A 201 -5.75 -8.60 -14.20
C PHE A 201 -6.72 -9.73 -13.87
N VAL A 202 -7.37 -10.29 -14.89
CA VAL A 202 -8.49 -11.23 -14.72
C VAL A 202 -8.14 -12.56 -15.36
N GLN A 203 -8.11 -13.61 -14.56
CA GLN A 203 -7.98 -14.99 -15.02
C GLN A 203 -9.28 -15.74 -14.68
N PRO A 204 -10.28 -15.77 -15.58
CA PRO A 204 -11.54 -16.44 -15.31
C PRO A 204 -11.37 -17.93 -14.99
N GLY A 205 -12.29 -18.48 -14.18
CA GLY A 205 -12.38 -19.92 -13.92
C GLY A 205 -13.03 -20.67 -15.08
N LEU A 206 -13.85 -19.99 -15.90
CA LEU A 206 -14.52 -20.56 -17.07
C LEU A 206 -14.32 -19.70 -18.31
N PRO A 207 -14.25 -20.30 -19.52
CA PRO A 207 -14.11 -19.55 -20.77
C PRO A 207 -15.38 -18.77 -21.15
N THR A 208 -16.49 -19.00 -20.45
CA THR A 208 -17.78 -18.31 -20.66
C THR A 208 -17.97 -17.08 -19.77
N THR A 209 -17.01 -16.79 -18.88
CA THR A 209 -17.13 -15.68 -17.93
C THR A 209 -17.20 -14.33 -18.65
N ALA A 210 -18.16 -13.50 -18.24
CA ALA A 210 -18.32 -12.15 -18.77
C ALA A 210 -17.52 -11.14 -17.93
N ILE A 211 -16.62 -10.39 -18.54
CA ILE A 211 -15.88 -9.29 -17.91
C ILE A 211 -16.53 -7.99 -18.40
N ILE A 212 -17.32 -7.35 -17.56
CA ILE A 212 -18.12 -6.17 -17.92
C ILE A 212 -17.75 -4.98 -17.03
N GLY A 213 -18.03 -3.75 -17.46
CA GLY A 213 -17.81 -2.62 -16.57
C GLY A 213 -17.62 -1.27 -17.22
N THR A 214 -17.09 -0.34 -16.42
CA THR A 214 -16.72 1.00 -16.84
C THR A 214 -15.32 1.37 -16.36
N ALA A 215 -14.57 2.06 -17.21
CA ALA A 215 -13.27 2.65 -16.93
C ALA A 215 -13.35 4.17 -17.18
N GLN A 216 -13.27 4.95 -16.11
CA GLN A 216 -13.34 6.41 -16.13
C GLN A 216 -11.97 7.08 -16.03
N GLY A 217 -10.93 6.35 -15.58
CA GLY A 217 -9.54 6.82 -15.54
C GLY A 217 -8.63 6.11 -16.57
N ILE A 218 -7.32 6.22 -16.40
CA ILE A 218 -6.33 5.51 -17.22
C ILE A 218 -6.20 4.09 -16.68
N ASN A 219 -6.92 3.16 -17.29
CA ASN A 219 -7.01 1.79 -16.81
C ASN A 219 -6.79 0.80 -17.95
N THR A 220 -6.20 -0.35 -17.62
CA THR A 220 -6.08 -1.50 -18.52
C THR A 220 -6.69 -2.72 -17.86
N VAL A 221 -7.39 -3.55 -18.62
CA VAL A 221 -7.96 -4.83 -18.21
C VAL A 221 -7.31 -5.93 -19.04
N GLN A 222 -6.38 -6.66 -18.43
CA GLN A 222 -5.75 -7.82 -19.05
C GLN A 222 -6.48 -9.10 -18.64
N TYR A 223 -6.78 -9.96 -19.61
CA TYR A 223 -7.51 -11.19 -19.33
C TYR A 223 -7.06 -12.37 -20.18
N THR A 224 -7.16 -13.60 -19.65
CA THR A 224 -6.77 -14.82 -20.37
C THR A 224 -7.91 -15.39 -21.22
N ASP A 225 -9.13 -15.41 -20.68
CA ASP A 225 -10.30 -16.08 -21.26
C ASP A 225 -11.58 -15.25 -21.06
N GLY A 226 -12.70 -15.71 -21.62
CA GLY A 226 -13.98 -15.04 -21.50
C GLY A 226 -14.19 -13.91 -22.51
N THR A 227 -15.18 -13.06 -22.24
CA THR A 227 -15.50 -11.90 -23.09
C THR A 227 -15.38 -10.61 -22.30
N CYS A 228 -14.54 -9.66 -22.75
CA CYS A 228 -14.34 -8.37 -22.09
C CYS A 228 -15.07 -7.24 -22.81
N THR A 229 -16.03 -6.62 -22.11
CA THR A 229 -16.82 -5.46 -22.53
C THR A 229 -16.79 -4.38 -21.44
N VAL A 230 -15.66 -3.71 -21.30
CA VAL A 230 -15.47 -2.60 -20.36
C VAL A 230 -15.53 -1.28 -21.15
N ALA A 231 -16.55 -0.47 -20.87
CA ALA A 231 -16.72 0.82 -21.51
C ALA A 231 -15.67 1.82 -21.01
N SER A 232 -15.05 2.58 -21.91
CA SER A 232 -14.05 3.58 -21.56
C SER A 232 -14.40 4.93 -22.15
N ASN A 233 -14.19 6.00 -21.39
CA ASN A 233 -14.28 7.36 -21.90
C ASN A 233 -13.07 7.74 -22.78
N PHE A 234 -11.99 6.95 -22.72
CA PHE A 234 -10.76 7.17 -23.50
C PHE A 234 -10.81 6.36 -24.79
N VAL A 235 -11.35 6.95 -25.86
CA VAL A 235 -11.54 6.31 -27.17
C VAL A 235 -10.26 5.80 -27.84
N PHE A 236 -9.09 6.26 -27.40
CA PHE A 236 -7.78 5.86 -27.94
C PHE A 236 -7.12 4.72 -27.16
N LEU A 237 -7.67 4.33 -26.00
CA LEU A 237 -7.15 3.21 -25.20
C LEU A 237 -8.08 2.01 -25.36
N GLN A 238 -7.53 0.94 -25.92
CA GLN A 238 -8.17 -0.36 -25.83
C GLN A 238 -8.04 -0.85 -24.37
N VAL A 239 -9.12 -0.70 -23.59
CA VAL A 239 -9.13 -1.09 -22.17
C VAL A 239 -9.04 -2.61 -22.01
N CYS A 240 -9.73 -3.37 -22.86
CA CYS A 240 -9.72 -4.83 -22.82
C CYS A 240 -8.59 -5.41 -23.69
N GLN A 241 -7.60 -6.04 -23.06
CA GLN A 241 -6.49 -6.71 -23.73
C GLN A 241 -6.46 -8.21 -23.38
N ALA A 242 -6.70 -9.07 -24.36
CA ALA A 242 -6.50 -10.50 -24.20
C ALA A 242 -4.98 -10.82 -24.17
N VAL A 243 -4.55 -11.63 -23.21
CA VAL A 243 -3.15 -12.05 -23.02
C VAL A 243 -3.09 -13.57 -22.84
N PRO A 244 -2.00 -14.24 -23.24
CA PRO A 244 -1.90 -15.70 -23.11
C PRO A 244 -1.80 -16.18 -21.66
N PHE A 245 -1.31 -15.32 -20.76
CA PHE A 245 -1.28 -15.55 -19.33
C PHE A 245 -1.33 -14.21 -18.61
N VAL A 246 -1.91 -14.21 -17.41
CA VAL A 246 -1.88 -13.09 -16.48
C VAL A 246 -0.86 -13.42 -15.39
N ALA A 247 0.13 -12.56 -15.19
CA ALA A 247 1.11 -12.73 -14.12
C ALA A 247 0.48 -12.27 -12.80
N ILE A 248 0.00 -13.21 -11.99
CA ILE A 248 -0.49 -12.95 -10.64
C ILE A 248 0.71 -12.95 -9.69
N PRO A 249 0.89 -11.91 -8.86
CA PRO A 249 1.94 -11.90 -7.84
C PRO A 249 1.81 -13.11 -6.90
N GLU A 250 2.89 -13.87 -6.76
CA GLU A 250 2.97 -14.91 -5.73
C GLU A 250 2.94 -14.25 -4.34
N PRO A 251 2.29 -14.89 -3.34
CA PRO A 251 2.30 -14.36 -1.99
C PRO A 251 3.69 -14.59 -1.39
N ASP A 252 4.33 -13.53 -0.89
CA ASP A 252 5.52 -13.62 -0.01
C ASP A 252 5.16 -12.99 1.35
N PRO A 253 4.29 -13.64 2.13
CA PRO A 253 3.78 -13.06 3.36
C PRO A 253 4.88 -13.02 4.41
N VAL A 254 5.20 -11.80 4.85
CA VAL A 254 6.20 -11.54 5.90
C VAL A 254 5.55 -10.86 7.09
N TRP A 255 5.91 -11.26 8.30
CA TRP A 255 5.55 -10.58 9.52
C TRP A 255 6.20 -9.21 9.59
N THR A 256 5.49 -8.25 10.19
CA THR A 256 6.06 -6.91 10.46
C THR A 256 7.20 -7.05 11.46
N CYS A 257 8.30 -6.33 11.22
CA CYS A 257 9.46 -6.32 12.10
C CYS A 257 10.09 -4.94 12.10
N GLY A 258 10.57 -4.48 13.26
CA GLY A 258 11.22 -3.17 13.37
C GLY A 258 10.21 -2.01 13.30
N LEU A 259 9.19 -2.04 14.17
CA LEU A 259 8.11 -1.05 14.16
C LEU A 259 8.31 0.00 15.24
N GLU A 260 8.21 1.27 14.84
CA GLU A 260 8.04 2.42 15.73
C GLU A 260 6.66 3.04 15.44
N LEU A 261 5.79 2.98 16.44
CA LEU A 261 4.40 3.38 16.41
C LEU A 261 4.20 4.53 17.40
N GLU A 262 3.68 5.65 16.93
CA GLU A 262 3.30 6.79 17.77
C GLU A 262 1.80 7.06 17.66
N GLY A 263 1.10 7.08 18.81
CA GLY A 263 -0.33 7.31 18.92
C GLY A 263 -1.18 6.06 18.92
N THR A 264 -2.49 6.25 18.77
CA THR A 264 -3.49 5.18 18.74
C THR A 264 -3.99 4.96 17.33
N PHE A 265 -4.16 3.69 16.95
CA PHE A 265 -4.71 3.28 15.66
C PHE A 265 -6.06 2.64 15.91
N GLN A 266 -7.14 3.35 15.59
CA GLN A 266 -8.52 2.91 15.82
C GLN A 266 -9.27 2.77 14.50
N CYS A 267 -10.18 1.81 14.48
CA CYS A 267 -11.04 1.56 13.33
C CYS A 267 -12.16 2.60 13.30
N GLY A 268 -12.15 3.44 12.26
CA GLY A 268 -13.22 4.40 12.02
C GLY A 268 -14.29 3.83 11.10
N LEU A 269 -15.54 4.22 11.33
CA LEU A 269 -16.68 3.89 10.46
C LEU A 269 -16.55 4.48 9.04
N GLN A 270 -15.60 5.38 8.81
CA GLN A 270 -15.41 6.12 7.56
C GLN A 270 -13.96 5.97 7.01
N GLY A 271 -13.23 4.95 7.47
CA GLY A 271 -11.77 4.83 7.27
C GLY A 271 -11.00 5.19 8.54
N THR A 272 -9.70 4.91 8.56
CA THR A 272 -8.88 5.01 9.76
C THR A 272 -8.78 6.47 10.19
N ALA A 273 -9.28 6.77 11.39
CA ALA A 273 -9.04 8.05 12.03
C ALA A 273 -7.74 7.92 12.85
N PHE A 274 -6.67 8.54 12.37
CA PHE A 274 -5.42 8.61 13.12
C PHE A 274 -5.45 9.86 14.01
N THR A 275 -5.31 9.66 15.32
CA THR A 275 -4.99 10.74 16.26
C THR A 275 -3.56 10.58 16.71
N SER A 276 -2.60 11.18 15.97
CA SER A 276 -1.26 11.33 16.51
C SER A 276 -1.27 12.47 17.52
N ALA A 277 -0.62 12.28 18.67
CA ALA A 277 -0.56 13.29 19.73
C ALA A 277 0.10 14.62 19.28
N GLY A 278 0.73 14.63 18.08
CA GLY A 278 1.33 15.81 17.45
C GLY A 278 0.61 16.33 16.19
N GLY A 279 -0.50 15.74 15.74
CA GLY A 279 -1.21 16.17 14.52
C GLY A 279 -0.44 15.99 13.20
N VAL A 280 0.67 15.26 13.24
CA VAL A 280 1.52 14.92 12.11
C VAL A 280 1.67 13.40 12.12
N VAL A 281 1.33 12.75 11.01
CA VAL A 281 1.75 11.36 10.75
C VAL A 281 2.86 11.45 9.73
N SER A 282 4.09 11.17 10.13
CA SER A 282 5.22 11.08 9.22
C SER A 282 5.69 9.63 9.14
N THR A 283 5.59 9.02 7.97
CA THR A 283 6.41 7.84 7.68
C THR A 283 7.78 8.36 7.29
N SER A 284 8.78 8.23 8.15
CA SER A 284 10.16 8.56 7.81
C SER A 284 10.62 7.74 6.60
N GLY A 285 11.38 8.38 5.73
CA GLY A 285 12.22 7.75 4.70
C GLY A 285 13.62 7.43 5.26
N GLY A 286 14.34 6.43 4.73
CA GLY A 286 15.72 6.08 5.08
C GLY A 286 16.63 7.27 4.87
N ALA A 287 17.87 7.18 5.34
CA ALA A 287 18.91 8.16 4.97
C ALA A 287 18.80 8.43 3.45
N ASP A 288 18.57 9.69 3.10
CA ASP A 288 18.29 10.21 1.75
C ASP A 288 16.86 10.05 1.18
N SER A 289 15.83 9.77 1.99
CA SER A 289 14.42 9.88 1.57
C SER A 289 13.60 10.75 2.52
N THR A 290 12.71 11.54 1.93
CA THR A 290 11.88 12.52 2.66
C THR A 290 10.59 11.90 3.16
N PRO A 291 10.18 12.18 4.41
CA PRO A 291 8.96 11.65 4.97
C PRO A 291 7.72 12.07 4.19
N VAL A 292 6.77 11.14 4.02
CA VAL A 292 5.40 11.47 3.62
C VAL A 292 4.67 11.89 4.88
N SER A 293 4.15 13.12 4.89
CA SER A 293 3.42 13.68 6.01
C SER A 293 1.99 13.98 5.61
N THR A 294 1.02 13.33 6.25
CA THR A 294 -0.37 13.72 6.18
C THR A 294 -0.71 14.55 7.42
N THR A 295 -1.09 15.80 7.21
CA THR A 295 -1.58 16.67 8.29
C THR A 295 -3.10 16.70 8.25
N THR A 296 -3.72 16.30 9.35
CA THR A 296 -5.14 16.52 9.61
C THR A 296 -5.24 17.62 10.66
N SER A 297 -6.04 18.66 10.41
CA SER A 297 -6.32 19.67 11.44
C SER A 297 -6.92 19.01 12.66
N SER A 298 -6.44 19.35 13.87
CA SER A 298 -6.94 18.73 15.10
C SER A 298 -8.47 18.87 15.21
N GLY A 299 -9.14 17.76 15.53
CA GLY A 299 -10.59 17.74 15.77
C GLY A 299 -11.50 17.50 14.56
N VAL A 300 -10.96 17.07 13.41
CA VAL A 300 -11.77 16.67 12.25
C VAL A 300 -11.48 15.20 11.89
N SER A 301 -12.47 14.31 12.02
CA SER A 301 -12.43 12.97 11.43
C SER A 301 -12.23 13.12 9.92
N ALA A 302 -11.05 12.74 9.44
CA ALA A 302 -10.68 12.94 8.04
C ALA A 302 -11.46 11.96 7.15
N LEU A 303 -12.36 12.51 6.32
CA LEU A 303 -12.75 11.89 5.06
C LEU A 303 -11.49 11.64 4.24
N THR A 304 -11.52 10.64 3.33
CA THR A 304 -10.53 10.43 2.26
C THR A 304 -9.84 11.74 1.90
N PRO A 305 -8.52 11.89 2.09
CA PRO A 305 -7.90 13.21 2.00
C PRO A 305 -8.18 13.79 0.62
N SER A 306 -8.96 14.87 0.60
CA SER A 306 -9.29 15.60 -0.64
C SER A 306 -8.07 16.28 -1.24
N SER A 307 -6.93 16.22 -0.54
CA SER A 307 -5.63 16.73 -0.96
C SER A 307 -4.51 15.72 -0.69
N PHE A 308 -3.62 15.55 -1.66
CA PHE A 308 -2.38 14.79 -1.51
C PHE A 308 -1.18 15.72 -1.51
N GLN A 309 -0.08 15.30 -0.89
CA GLN A 309 1.19 16.00 -0.92
C GLN A 309 2.32 14.99 -1.14
N PHE A 310 3.01 15.11 -2.26
CA PHE A 310 4.22 14.37 -2.58
C PHE A 310 5.43 15.28 -2.34
N ALA A 311 6.47 14.79 -1.70
CA ALA A 311 7.76 15.46 -1.64
C ALA A 311 8.84 14.51 -2.16
N GLY A 312 9.68 14.99 -3.07
CA GLY A 312 10.77 14.22 -3.67
C GLY A 312 12.04 15.06 -3.81
N ALA A 313 13.19 14.40 -3.86
CA ALA A 313 14.46 15.06 -4.16
C ALA A 313 14.47 15.51 -5.63
N ALA A 314 14.94 16.73 -5.90
CA ALA A 314 15.12 17.22 -7.26
C ALA A 314 16.16 16.36 -8.02
N PRO A 315 15.91 15.95 -9.28
CA PRO A 315 16.92 15.27 -10.08
C PRO A 315 18.16 16.16 -10.24
N GLY A 316 19.29 15.74 -9.66
CA GLY A 316 20.59 16.38 -9.86
C GLY A 316 20.98 17.53 -8.92
N GLY A 317 20.41 17.66 -7.71
CA GLY A 317 20.85 18.68 -6.75
C GLY A 317 20.28 18.55 -5.33
N SER A 318 20.70 19.45 -4.44
CA SER A 318 20.28 19.52 -3.02
C SER A 318 18.92 20.22 -2.81
N GLY A 319 18.01 20.13 -3.78
CA GLY A 319 16.70 20.82 -3.75
C GLY A 319 15.55 19.88 -3.42
N PHE A 320 14.51 20.40 -2.76
CA PHE A 320 13.27 19.67 -2.49
C PHE A 320 12.21 20.03 -3.54
N GLN A 321 11.55 19.03 -4.10
CA GLN A 321 10.33 19.24 -4.88
C GLN A 321 9.16 18.84 -4.01
N GLN A 322 8.20 19.75 -3.82
CA GLN A 322 6.94 19.48 -3.13
C GLN A 322 5.82 19.65 -4.16
N GLN A 323 4.91 18.70 -4.26
CA GLN A 323 3.72 18.82 -5.09
C GLN A 323 2.53 18.50 -4.20
N SER A 324 1.59 19.44 -4.07
CA SER A 324 0.31 19.18 -3.41
C SER A 324 -0.83 19.56 -4.32
N GLY A 325 -1.91 18.81 -4.27
CA GLY A 325 -3.10 19.08 -5.07
C GLY A 325 -4.34 18.62 -4.32
N SER A 326 -5.48 19.28 -4.56
CA SER A 326 -6.78 18.86 -4.02
C SER A 326 -7.81 18.78 -5.13
N VAL A 327 -8.64 17.74 -5.13
CA VAL A 327 -9.75 17.63 -6.09
C VAL A 327 -11.04 17.36 -5.32
N THR A 328 -11.75 18.43 -4.96
CA THR A 328 -13.16 18.34 -4.54
C THR A 328 -14.07 18.54 -5.76
N PRO A 329 -15.22 17.84 -5.84
CA PRO A 329 -16.25 18.20 -6.81
C PRO A 329 -16.63 19.68 -6.65
N GLY A 330 -16.28 20.51 -7.65
CA GLY A 330 -16.51 21.96 -7.65
C GLY A 330 -15.34 22.84 -7.19
N GLY A 331 -14.19 22.27 -6.79
CA GLY A 331 -13.00 23.04 -6.43
C GLY A 331 -12.25 23.58 -7.66
N THR A 332 -11.93 24.88 -7.68
CA THR A 332 -11.14 25.55 -8.74
C THR A 332 -9.70 25.85 -8.32
N SER A 333 -9.17 25.12 -7.34
CA SER A 333 -7.84 25.42 -6.77
C SER A 333 -6.84 24.35 -7.17
N ALA A 334 -5.86 24.72 -7.99
CA ALA A 334 -4.65 23.96 -8.23
C ALA A 334 -3.47 24.74 -7.63
N SER A 335 -2.70 24.12 -6.74
CA SER A 335 -1.49 24.72 -6.17
C SER A 335 -0.28 23.92 -6.66
N SER A 336 0.85 24.60 -6.87
CA SER A 336 2.15 23.97 -7.08
C SER A 336 3.14 24.81 -6.30
N ASN A 337 3.93 24.19 -5.42
CA ASN A 337 4.90 24.91 -4.61
C ASN A 337 6.27 24.24 -4.74
N ILE A 338 7.25 24.92 -5.32
CA ILE A 338 8.59 24.36 -5.52
C ILE A 338 9.55 25.06 -4.54
N ALA A 339 10.36 24.29 -3.81
CA ALA A 339 11.33 24.81 -2.85
C ALA A 339 12.74 24.23 -3.10
N GLY A 340 13.54 24.88 -3.95
CA GLY A 340 14.90 24.43 -4.25
C GLY A 340 15.84 25.54 -4.72
N THR A 341 17.14 25.23 -4.80
CA THR A 341 18.16 26.12 -5.37
C THR A 341 18.28 25.88 -6.88
N GLY A 342 17.88 26.86 -7.70
CA GLY A 342 17.90 26.79 -9.17
C GLY A 342 16.78 27.61 -9.82
N SER A 343 16.85 27.86 -11.13
CA SER A 343 15.74 28.46 -11.87
C SER A 343 14.63 27.42 -12.04
N VAL A 344 13.57 27.59 -11.26
CA VAL A 344 12.37 26.75 -11.28
C VAL A 344 11.16 27.59 -11.65
N SER A 345 10.25 27.02 -12.44
CA SER A 345 8.91 27.57 -12.65
C SER A 345 7.88 26.50 -12.33
N ALA A 346 6.84 26.88 -11.61
CA ALA A 346 5.66 26.07 -11.38
C ALA A 346 4.47 26.80 -11.99
N THR A 347 3.60 26.07 -12.68
CA THR A 347 2.35 26.61 -13.20
C THR A 347 1.23 25.65 -12.85
N SER A 348 0.33 26.10 -12.00
CA SER A 348 -0.94 25.42 -11.75
C SER A 348 -2.06 26.18 -12.41
N ILE A 349 -2.81 25.50 -13.27
CA ILE A 349 -3.99 26.03 -13.95
C ILE A 349 -5.16 25.15 -13.58
N ALA A 350 -6.11 25.70 -12.82
CA ALA A 350 -7.41 25.07 -12.61
C ALA A 350 -8.42 25.76 -13.53
N GLY A 351 -9.07 24.97 -14.40
CA GLY A 351 -10.10 25.44 -15.32
C GLY A 351 -11.36 24.59 -15.25
N PRO A 352 -12.50 25.09 -15.78
CA PRO A 352 -13.67 24.25 -16.01
C PRO A 352 -13.26 23.15 -17.00
N GLY A 353 -13.09 21.92 -16.52
CA GLY A 353 -12.57 20.84 -17.36
C GLY A 353 -11.33 20.12 -16.84
N GLY A 354 -10.74 20.55 -15.71
CA GLY A 354 -9.55 19.90 -15.17
C GLY A 354 -8.59 20.81 -14.40
N ALA A 355 -7.58 20.20 -13.79
CA ALA A 355 -6.44 20.88 -13.21
C ALA A 355 -5.16 20.40 -13.87
N THR A 356 -4.35 21.34 -14.38
CA THR A 356 -3.02 21.07 -14.91
C THR A 356 -1.97 21.65 -13.96
N THR A 357 -1.07 20.82 -13.47
CA THR A 357 0.13 21.26 -12.72
C THR A 357 1.37 20.93 -13.54
N SER A 358 2.18 21.94 -13.84
CA SER A 358 3.47 21.79 -14.54
C SER A 358 4.60 22.34 -13.67
N THR A 359 5.69 21.59 -13.56
CA THR A 359 6.93 22.05 -12.92
C THR A 359 8.06 21.95 -13.94
N THR A 360 8.83 23.02 -14.13
CA THR A 360 10.03 23.04 -14.97
C THR A 360 11.24 23.38 -14.10
N GLN A 361 12.24 22.52 -14.09
CA GLN A 361 13.52 22.74 -13.41
C GLN A 361 14.66 22.48 -14.38
N ASN A 362 15.59 23.43 -14.49
CA ASN A 362 16.76 23.31 -15.37
C ASN A 362 16.42 22.94 -16.83
N GLY A 363 15.26 23.40 -17.33
CA GLY A 363 14.78 23.11 -18.69
C GLY A 363 14.10 21.76 -18.87
N GLN A 364 13.97 20.94 -17.82
CA GLN A 364 13.18 19.70 -17.83
C GLN A 364 11.83 19.92 -17.15
N GLY A 365 10.74 19.62 -17.86
CA GLY A 365 9.37 19.81 -17.40
C GLY A 365 8.68 18.50 -17.06
N THR A 366 7.92 18.46 -15.96
CA THR A 366 6.89 17.45 -15.71
C THR A 366 5.52 18.13 -15.75
N THR A 367 4.53 17.54 -16.42
CA THR A 367 3.18 18.10 -16.49
C THR A 367 2.16 17.01 -16.18
N PHE A 368 1.29 17.30 -15.23
CA PHE A 368 0.18 16.45 -14.82
C PHE A 368 -1.12 17.17 -15.12
N GLN A 369 -2.07 16.50 -15.78
CA GLN A 369 -3.37 17.07 -16.13
C GLN A 369 -4.47 16.11 -15.68
N THR A 370 -5.38 16.59 -14.84
CA THR A 370 -6.67 15.94 -14.59
C THR A 370 -7.69 16.49 -15.58
N THR A 371 -8.57 15.65 -16.12
CA THR A 371 -9.70 16.11 -16.93
C THR A 371 -10.98 15.97 -16.11
N GLY A 372 -11.61 17.09 -15.78
CA GLY A 372 -12.93 17.14 -15.18
C GLY A 372 -13.99 17.08 -16.26
N GLN A 373 -14.73 15.98 -16.37
CA GLN A 373 -15.87 15.92 -17.28
C GLN A 373 -17.01 16.79 -16.72
N GLN A 374 -17.35 17.89 -17.39
CA GLN A 374 -18.55 18.66 -17.07
C GLN A 374 -19.78 17.81 -17.42
N THR A 375 -20.55 17.38 -16.43
CA THR A 375 -21.93 16.93 -16.63
C THR A 375 -22.83 18.17 -16.76
N THR A 376 -22.99 18.70 -17.96
CA THR A 376 -23.99 19.72 -18.27
C THR A 376 -25.36 19.06 -18.45
N GLY A 377 -26.16 19.07 -17.38
CA GLY A 377 -27.61 18.86 -17.47
C GLY A 377 -28.31 20.17 -17.78
N GLY A 378 -28.88 20.31 -18.98
CA GLY A 378 -29.73 21.44 -19.37
C GLY A 378 -30.40 21.20 -20.73
N PRO A 379 -31.69 21.55 -20.90
CA PRO A 379 -32.58 20.92 -21.88
C PRO A 379 -32.33 21.38 -23.32
N THR A 380 -32.63 20.45 -24.22
CA THR A 380 -32.64 20.53 -25.68
C THR A 380 -33.13 21.85 -26.26
N SER A 381 -32.34 22.46 -27.15
CA SER A 381 -32.83 22.94 -28.44
C SER A 381 -31.71 22.96 -29.49
N SER A 382 -32.13 22.66 -30.72
CA SER A 382 -31.37 22.35 -31.92
C SER A 382 -30.46 23.46 -32.45
N SER A 383 -29.28 23.11 -32.97
CA SER A 383 -28.84 23.46 -34.33
C SER A 383 -27.43 22.93 -34.66
N SER A 384 -27.30 22.49 -35.90
CA SER A 384 -26.12 21.94 -36.57
C SER A 384 -25.00 22.95 -36.79
N SER A 385 -23.74 22.56 -36.54
CA SER A 385 -22.63 22.90 -37.43
C SER A 385 -21.40 22.03 -37.15
N SER A 386 -20.87 21.48 -38.23
CA SER A 386 -19.65 20.69 -38.36
C SER A 386 -18.42 21.59 -38.35
N ALA A 387 -17.42 21.25 -37.53
CA ALA A 387 -16.05 21.76 -37.66
C ALA A 387 -15.05 20.62 -37.46
N VAL A 388 -14.33 20.33 -38.54
CA VAL A 388 -13.19 19.41 -38.59
C VAL A 388 -11.96 20.19 -38.13
N ALA A 389 -11.27 19.72 -37.09
CA ALA A 389 -9.96 20.22 -36.69
C ALA A 389 -8.97 19.06 -36.71
N SER A 390 -8.13 19.05 -37.75
CA SER A 390 -6.99 18.17 -37.94
C SER A 390 -5.77 18.75 -37.22
N SER A 391 -5.14 17.99 -36.33
CA SER A 391 -3.80 18.26 -35.83
C SER A 391 -2.88 17.08 -36.12
N SER A 392 -1.95 17.31 -37.03
CA SER A 392 -0.83 16.43 -37.36
C SER A 392 0.33 16.72 -36.41
N SER A 393 0.92 15.69 -35.79
CA SER A 393 2.24 15.79 -35.17
C SER A 393 3.24 14.91 -35.91
N THR A 394 4.28 15.55 -36.45
CA THR A 394 5.42 14.95 -37.15
C THR A 394 6.45 14.43 -36.17
N ALA A 395 6.96 13.22 -36.43
CA ALA A 395 8.05 12.58 -35.72
C ALA A 395 9.43 12.90 -36.34
N PHE A 396 10.43 13.11 -35.49
CA PHE A 396 11.88 12.97 -35.72
C PHE A 396 12.49 12.66 -34.33
N GLY A 397 13.47 11.80 -34.08
CA GLY A 397 14.40 11.03 -34.91
C GLY A 397 15.71 10.87 -34.11
N THR A 398 15.98 9.66 -33.62
CA THR A 398 17.28 9.01 -33.29
C THR A 398 18.50 9.81 -32.82
N ALA A 399 19.12 9.36 -31.72
CA ALA A 399 20.59 9.26 -31.60
C ALA A 399 21.00 8.15 -30.61
N ALA A 400 22.02 7.36 -31.01
CA ALA A 400 22.69 6.31 -30.24
C ALA A 400 24.19 6.72 -30.00
N PRO A 401 25.09 5.87 -29.46
CA PRO A 401 25.75 6.10 -28.17
C PRO A 401 27.27 6.35 -28.25
N ALA A 402 27.85 6.90 -27.18
CA ALA A 402 29.29 6.95 -26.87
C ALA A 402 29.44 7.52 -25.44
N SER A 403 30.40 7.22 -24.57
CA SER A 403 31.52 6.28 -24.50
C SER A 403 32.02 6.26 -23.05
N THR A 404 32.64 5.16 -22.67
CA THR A 404 33.42 4.89 -21.45
C THR A 404 34.53 5.91 -21.16
N VAL A 405 34.66 6.34 -19.90
CA VAL A 405 35.92 6.85 -19.31
C VAL A 405 36.08 6.29 -17.88
N VAL A 406 37.28 5.77 -17.62
CA VAL A 406 37.79 5.15 -16.39
C VAL A 406 38.74 6.14 -15.69
N ALA A 407 38.68 6.26 -14.34
CA ALA A 407 39.80 6.41 -13.37
C ALA A 407 39.28 6.86 -11.97
N PRO A 408 40.10 6.93 -10.90
CA PRO A 408 40.47 5.87 -9.94
C PRO A 408 40.00 6.18 -8.48
N PRO A 409 40.23 5.31 -7.46
CA PRO A 409 39.61 5.44 -6.14
C PRO A 409 40.43 6.31 -5.18
N GLN A 410 39.77 7.18 -4.40
CA GLN A 410 40.34 7.78 -3.20
C GLN A 410 39.70 7.17 -1.95
N GLN A 411 40.57 6.61 -1.11
CA GLN A 411 40.28 6.13 0.24
C GLN A 411 40.20 7.33 1.19
N SER A 412 39.12 7.43 1.96
CA SER A 412 39.11 8.12 3.24
C SER A 412 38.33 7.27 4.26
N SER A 413 39.09 6.78 5.23
CA SER A 413 38.61 6.09 6.42
C SER A 413 38.14 7.10 7.46
N ALA A 414 36.85 7.09 7.77
CA ALA A 414 36.29 7.76 8.95
C ALA A 414 35.57 6.73 9.82
N LEU A 415 36.01 6.58 11.06
CA LEU A 415 35.29 5.86 12.11
C LEU A 415 34.00 6.63 12.43
N SER A 416 32.86 6.05 12.12
CA SER A 416 31.55 6.46 12.64
C SER A 416 31.06 5.46 13.67
N GLN A 417 30.65 5.98 14.83
CA GLN A 417 29.95 5.26 15.89
C GLN A 417 28.64 4.66 15.35
N PRO A 418 28.14 3.53 15.90
CA PRO A 418 26.85 2.98 15.49
C PRO A 418 25.74 3.93 15.97
N GLN A 419 25.20 4.73 15.05
CA GLN A 419 23.92 5.41 15.25
C GLN A 419 22.81 4.44 14.86
N SER A 420 21.89 4.16 15.79
CA SER A 420 20.67 3.42 15.54
C SER A 420 19.85 4.13 14.47
N ALA A 421 19.75 3.53 13.28
CA ALA A 421 18.88 4.03 12.22
C ALA A 421 17.44 3.64 12.53
N SER A 422 16.58 4.64 12.77
CA SER A 422 15.13 4.45 12.91
C SER A 422 14.52 4.05 11.55
N GLY A 423 13.56 3.14 11.62
CA GLY A 423 12.95 2.40 10.53
C GLY A 423 12.04 3.25 9.64
N VAL A 424 11.91 2.83 8.38
CA VAL A 424 11.28 3.60 7.29
C VAL A 424 10.39 2.68 6.50
N ILE A 425 9.20 3.17 6.15
CA ILE A 425 8.26 2.48 5.25
C ILE A 425 8.52 2.98 3.83
N ARG A 426 8.94 2.09 2.91
CA ARG A 426 9.09 2.41 1.48
C ARG A 426 8.02 1.67 0.67
N VAL A 427 7.37 2.38 -0.23
CA VAL A 427 6.55 1.77 -1.30
C VAL A 427 7.40 1.79 -2.58
N GLY A 428 7.80 0.61 -3.06
CA GLY A 428 8.52 0.45 -4.33
C GLY A 428 7.61 0.67 -5.54
N ALA A 429 8.20 1.02 -6.68
CA ALA A 429 7.47 1.19 -7.95
C ALA A 429 6.94 -0.14 -8.56
N ASP A 430 7.24 -1.27 -7.92
CA ASP A 430 6.83 -2.63 -8.25
C ASP A 430 5.62 -3.13 -7.43
N GLY A 431 4.98 -2.28 -6.63
CA GLY A 431 3.83 -2.66 -5.80
C GLY A 431 4.20 -3.46 -4.55
N VAL A 432 5.50 -3.69 -4.31
CA VAL A 432 5.97 -4.27 -3.05
C VAL A 432 6.01 -3.14 -2.02
N SER A 433 5.01 -3.10 -1.14
CA SER A 433 5.10 -2.37 0.13
C SER A 433 6.19 -3.00 0.98
N GLN A 434 7.40 -2.43 0.96
CA GLN A 434 8.39 -2.67 2.01
C GLN A 434 7.99 -1.84 3.23
N ALA A 435 6.97 -2.29 3.95
CA ALA A 435 6.81 -2.01 5.37
C ALA A 435 7.84 -2.81 6.21
N THR A 436 8.95 -3.22 5.60
CA THR A 436 10.08 -3.83 6.28
C THR A 436 11.11 -2.74 6.54
N ALA A 437 10.92 -2.03 7.64
CA ALA A 437 12.03 -1.39 8.31
C ALA A 437 12.94 -2.49 8.86
N THR A 438 13.71 -3.14 7.98
CA THR A 438 14.68 -4.15 8.40
C THR A 438 15.83 -3.45 9.10
N THR A 439 15.71 -3.29 10.42
CA THR A 439 16.87 -3.23 11.27
C THR A 439 17.73 -4.47 11.00
N GLN A 440 19.06 -4.39 11.21
CA GLN A 440 19.94 -5.56 11.04
C GLN A 440 19.43 -6.79 11.82
N THR A 441 18.74 -6.56 12.92
CA THR A 441 18.05 -7.57 13.73
C THR A 441 16.98 -8.32 12.94
N CYS A 442 16.13 -7.62 12.17
CA CYS A 442 15.11 -8.26 11.35
C CYS A 442 15.69 -9.07 10.19
N LEU A 443 16.80 -8.62 9.58
CA LEU A 443 17.47 -9.38 8.51
C LEU A 443 18.03 -10.72 9.03
N ALA A 444 18.56 -10.72 10.26
CA ALA A 444 19.05 -11.96 10.89
C ALA A 444 17.93 -12.97 11.14
N LEU A 445 16.68 -12.50 11.25
CA LEU A 445 15.48 -13.30 11.51
C LEU A 445 14.66 -13.62 10.25
N ALA A 446 15.20 -13.39 9.05
CA ALA A 446 14.42 -13.46 7.80
C ALA A 446 13.65 -14.78 7.57
N ARG A 447 14.13 -15.91 8.12
CA ARG A 447 13.38 -17.18 8.04
C ARG A 447 12.15 -17.20 8.95
N ASP A 448 12.27 -16.66 10.15
CA ASP A 448 11.20 -16.60 11.15
C ASP A 448 10.17 -15.50 10.85
N LEU A 449 10.50 -14.60 9.92
CA LEU A 449 9.60 -13.58 9.41
C LEU A 449 8.58 -14.12 8.40
N ARG A 450 8.78 -15.31 7.80
CA ARG A 450 7.78 -15.85 6.86
C ARG A 450 6.54 -16.30 7.63
N MET A 451 5.37 -15.89 7.15
CA MET A 451 4.11 -16.38 7.72
C MET A 451 3.95 -17.87 7.43
N PRO A 452 3.35 -18.66 8.35
CA PRO A 452 3.00 -20.06 8.12
C PRO A 452 1.78 -20.12 7.18
N TYR A 453 1.98 -19.69 5.95
CA TYR A 453 0.95 -19.57 4.95
C TYR A 453 0.86 -20.86 4.14
N ALA A 454 -0.28 -21.55 4.24
CA ALA A 454 -0.58 -22.70 3.41
C ALA A 454 -1.27 -22.23 2.12
N SER A 455 -0.56 -22.28 0.99
CA SER A 455 -1.16 -22.00 -0.32
C SER A 455 -2.08 -23.14 -0.76
N ALA A 456 -3.10 -22.80 -1.54
CA ALA A 456 -4.13 -23.75 -2.01
C ALA A 456 -3.69 -24.75 -3.11
N ASN A 457 -2.38 -24.97 -3.32
CA ASN A 457 -1.82 -25.66 -4.50
C ASN A 457 -2.54 -26.95 -4.92
#